data_AF-A0A7W2YA86-F1
#
_entry.id   AF-A0A7W2YA86-F1
#
_cell.length_a   1.000
_cell.length_b   1.000
_cell.length_c   1.000
_cell.angle_alpha   90.00
_cell.angle_beta   90.00
_cell.angle_gamma   90.00
#
_symmetry.space_group_name_H-M   'P 1'
#
loop_
_entity.id
_entity.type
_entity.pdbx_description
1 polymer ?
#
loop_
_entity_poly.entity_id
_entity_poly.type
_entity_poly.pdbx_seq_one_letter_code
_entity_poly.pdbx_strand_id
1 'polypeptide(L)'
;MIFIISTHSTPRFYKSDGGLPIQVDSIKFINEKDGYLLFPPVIAEPMQAISELYKAEIPCYLTKIDARKKAVELKLTGFKYLKL
;
A
#
# COMPACT_ATOMS: atom_id res chain seq x y z
N MET A 1 9.87 9.54 4.15
CA MET A 1 9.45 8.12 4.03
C MET A 1 7.94 8.11 3.98
N ILE A 2 7.34 7.50 2.96
CA ILE A 2 5.88 7.52 2.76
C ILE A 2 5.34 6.12 3.08
N PHE A 3 4.12 6.07 3.61
CA PHE A 3 3.44 4.85 3.99
C PHE A 3 2.12 4.70 3.23
N ILE A 4 1.76 3.47 2.91
CA ILE A 4 0.46 3.11 2.33
C ILE A 4 -0.14 1.94 3.10
N ILE A 5 -1.46 1.93 3.16
CA ILE A 5 -2.20 0.85 3.81
C ILE A 5 -2.39 -0.27 2.77
N SER A 6 -1.85 -1.43 3.08
CA SER A 6 -1.92 -2.62 2.25
C SER A 6 -2.63 -3.76 2.98
N THR A 7 -3.23 -4.66 2.23
CA THR A 7 -3.90 -5.88 2.71
C THR A 7 -3.42 -7.09 1.96
N HIS A 8 -3.60 -8.26 2.60
CA HIS A 8 -3.26 -9.58 2.06
C HIS A 8 -1.74 -9.84 1.91
N SER A 9 -1.43 -11.03 1.39
CA SER A 9 -0.07 -11.46 1.02
C SER A 9 0.39 -10.82 -0.29
N THR A 10 -0.50 -10.75 -1.28
CA THR A 10 -0.33 -9.91 -2.48
C THR A 10 -0.82 -8.50 -2.17
N PRO A 11 0.02 -7.45 -2.24
CA PRO A 11 -0.37 -6.10 -1.86
C PRO A 11 -1.60 -5.61 -2.61
N ARG A 12 -2.68 -5.37 -1.86
CA ARG A 12 -3.84 -4.59 -2.32
C ARG A 12 -3.99 -3.36 -1.45
N PHE A 13 -4.28 -2.22 -2.05
CA PHE A 13 -4.23 -0.92 -1.40
C PHE A 13 -5.63 -0.36 -1.16
N TYR A 14 -5.85 0.19 0.03
CA TYR A 14 -7.13 0.82 0.35
C TYR A 14 -7.25 2.20 -0.28
N LYS A 15 -8.45 2.48 -0.79
CA LYS A 15 -8.85 3.81 -1.24
C LYS A 15 -9.21 4.72 -0.05
N SER A 16 -9.26 6.02 -0.33
CA SER A 16 -9.58 7.05 0.65
C SER A 16 -11.01 6.98 1.20
N ASP A 17 -11.93 6.41 0.43
CA ASP A 17 -13.35 6.22 0.73
C ASP A 17 -13.64 4.99 1.62
N GLY A 18 -12.64 4.15 1.90
CA GLY A 18 -12.83 2.89 2.62
C GLY A 18 -13.49 1.79 1.79
N GLY A 19 -13.55 1.95 0.47
CA GLY A 19 -13.99 0.93 -0.46
C GLY A 19 -13.07 -0.30 -0.47
N LEU A 20 -13.41 -1.27 -1.32
CA LEU A 20 -12.61 -2.49 -1.46
C LEU A 20 -11.18 -2.15 -1.91
N PRO A 21 -10.16 -2.79 -1.30
CA PRO A 21 -8.78 -2.54 -1.68
C PRO A 21 -8.53 -3.05 -3.10
N ILE A 22 -7.77 -2.29 -3.88
CA ILE A 22 -7.48 -2.60 -5.28
C ILE A 22 -6.02 -2.98 -5.45
N GLN A 23 -5.76 -3.83 -6.45
CA GLN A 23 -4.40 -4.11 -6.90
C GLN A 23 -4.02 -3.10 -7.99
N VAL A 24 -2.77 -2.63 -7.97
CA VAL A 24 -2.22 -1.71 -8.98
C VAL A 24 -1.05 -2.40 -9.66
N ASP A 25 -1.31 -3.00 -10.83
CA ASP A 25 -0.36 -3.88 -11.53
C ASP A 25 0.92 -3.17 -12.02
N SER A 26 0.88 -1.85 -12.16
CA SER A 26 2.03 -1.04 -12.55
C SER A 26 3.09 -0.87 -11.44
N ILE A 27 2.77 -1.23 -10.19
CA ILE A 27 3.69 -1.14 -9.06
C ILE A 27 4.51 -2.43 -8.96
N LYS A 28 5.82 -2.31 -9.20
CA LYS A 28 6.78 -3.43 -9.09
C LYS A 28 7.42 -3.48 -7.71
N PHE A 29 7.71 -4.70 -7.24
CA PHE A 29 8.38 -4.96 -5.96
C PHE A 29 9.69 -5.74 -6.16
N ILE A 30 10.67 -5.55 -5.27
CA ILE A 30 12.04 -6.12 -5.40
C ILE A 30 12.42 -7.17 -4.34
N ASN A 31 11.46 -7.65 -3.55
CA ASN A 31 11.68 -8.71 -2.57
C ASN A 31 10.80 -9.91 -2.90
N GLU A 32 11.14 -10.65 -3.95
CA GLU A 32 10.44 -11.86 -4.38
C GLU A 32 11.36 -13.09 -4.28
N LYS A 33 10.79 -14.22 -3.82
CA LYS A 33 11.44 -15.54 -3.85
C LYS A 33 10.44 -16.57 -4.35
N ASP A 34 10.82 -17.34 -5.37
CA ASP A 34 10.00 -18.40 -5.97
C ASP A 34 8.61 -17.92 -6.44
N GLY A 35 8.51 -16.67 -6.93
CA GLY A 35 7.26 -16.05 -7.35
C GLY A 35 6.39 -15.51 -6.21
N TYR A 36 6.86 -15.60 -4.96
CA TYR A 36 6.17 -15.06 -3.79
C TYR A 36 6.85 -13.80 -3.26
N LEU A 37 6.05 -12.79 -2.94
CA LEU A 37 6.51 -11.58 -2.26
C LEU A 37 6.91 -11.89 -0.82
N LEU A 38 8.18 -11.63 -0.51
CA LEU A 38 8.71 -11.68 0.84
C LEU A 38 8.34 -10.41 1.61
N PHE A 39 7.95 -10.55 2.88
CA PHE A 39 7.55 -9.42 3.71
C PHE A 39 8.71 -8.90 4.58
N PRO A 40 8.94 -7.57 4.63
CA PRO A 40 8.19 -6.52 3.93
C PRO A 40 8.63 -6.39 2.46
N PRO A 41 7.69 -6.29 1.51
CA PRO A 41 8.04 -6.00 0.13
C PRO A 41 8.56 -4.56 0.03
N VAL A 42 9.56 -4.35 -0.83
CA VAL A 42 10.12 -3.03 -1.15
C VAL A 42 9.70 -2.68 -2.57
N ILE A 43 9.25 -1.45 -2.78
CA ILE A 43 8.80 -0.96 -4.09
C ILE A 43 10.03 -0.57 -4.92
N ALA A 44 10.09 -1.08 -6.16
CA ALA A 44 11.24 -0.93 -7.05
C ALA A 44 11.47 0.53 -7.46
N GLU A 45 10.38 1.21 -7.83
CA GLU A 45 10.37 2.56 -8.39
C GLU A 45 9.43 3.46 -7.58
N PRO A 46 9.87 4.01 -6.43
CA PRO A 46 8.98 4.71 -5.50
C PRO A 46 8.24 5.91 -6.12
N MET A 47 8.90 6.69 -6.96
CA MET A 47 8.28 7.87 -7.61
C MET A 47 7.19 7.47 -8.60
N GLN A 48 7.45 6.45 -9.42
CA GLN A 48 6.43 5.90 -10.32
C GLN A 48 5.27 5.33 -9.53
N ALA A 49 5.54 4.56 -8.47
CA ALA A 49 4.50 3.99 -7.62
C ALA A 49 3.62 5.08 -6.99
N ILE A 50 4.19 6.19 -6.49
CA ILE A 50 3.40 7.32 -5.98
C ILE A 50 2.48 7.88 -7.05
N SER A 51 2.98 8.06 -8.29
CA SER A 51 2.16 8.55 -9.41
C SER A 51 0.99 7.62 -9.72
N GLU A 52 1.24 6.31 -9.75
CA GLU A 52 0.22 5.30 -10.04
C GLU A 52 -0.82 5.18 -8.91
N LEU A 53 -0.38 5.23 -7.65
CA LEU A 53 -1.26 5.27 -6.48
C LEU A 53 -2.14 6.52 -6.49
N TYR A 54 -1.58 7.67 -6.87
CA TYR A 54 -2.33 8.92 -6.99
C TYR A 54 -3.41 8.84 -8.06
N LYS A 55 -3.09 8.30 -9.25
CA LYS A 55 -4.08 8.05 -10.33
C LYS A 55 -5.21 7.13 -9.89
N ALA A 56 -4.91 6.19 -9.00
CA ALA A 56 -5.87 5.24 -8.43
C ALA A 56 -6.59 5.75 -7.17
N GLU A 57 -6.40 7.02 -6.81
CA GLU A 57 -7.00 7.68 -5.63
C GLU A 57 -6.66 7.02 -4.30
N ILE A 58 -5.48 6.39 -4.22
CA ILE A 58 -4.97 5.74 -3.02
C ILE A 58 -4.21 6.76 -2.18
N PRO A 59 -4.61 6.98 -0.92
CA PRO A 59 -3.92 7.92 -0.04
C PRO A 59 -2.54 7.40 0.39
N CYS A 60 -1.57 8.32 0.33
CA CYS A 60 -0.22 8.14 0.83
C CYS A 60 -0.03 8.96 2.11
N TYR A 61 0.67 8.41 3.10
CA TYR A 61 0.83 9.04 4.42
C TYR A 61 2.30 9.31 4.75
N LEU A 62 2.61 10.45 5.34
CA LEU A 62 3.97 10.78 5.75
C LEU A 62 4.43 9.97 6.97
N THR A 63 3.50 9.57 7.82
CA THR A 63 3.80 8.78 9.02
C THR A 63 2.93 7.54 9.11
N LYS A 64 3.47 6.49 9.74
CA LYS A 64 2.71 5.28 10.09
C LYS A 64 1.53 5.59 11.01
N ILE A 65 1.64 6.63 11.84
CA ILE A 65 0.59 7.05 12.77
C ILE A 65 -0.62 7.59 12.00
N ASP A 66 -0.40 8.41 10.98
CA ASP A 66 -1.49 8.97 10.18
C ASP A 66 -2.18 7.90 9.33
N ALA A 67 -1.40 6.99 8.74
CA ALA A 67 -1.94 5.82 8.07
C ALA A 67 -2.81 4.98 9.02
N ARG A 68 -2.35 4.79 10.28
CA ARG A 68 -3.11 4.06 11.29
C ARG A 68 -4.42 4.76 11.65
N LYS A 69 -4.38 6.07 11.88
CA LYS A 69 -5.58 6.86 12.20
C LYS A 69 -6.63 6.69 11.11
N LYS A 70 -6.23 6.81 9.84
CA LYS A 70 -7.17 6.64 8.73
C LYS A 70 -7.69 5.22 8.61
N ALA A 71 -6.86 4.20 8.83
CA ALA A 71 -7.32 2.81 8.84
C ALA A 71 -8.35 2.53 9.95
N VAL A 72 -8.18 3.14 11.12
CA VAL A 72 -9.14 3.05 12.23
C VAL A 72 -10.44 3.79 11.91
N GLU A 73 -10.35 4.99 11.35
CA GLU A 73 -11.51 5.78 10.88
C GLU A 73 -12.36 4.98 9.89
N LEU A 74 -11.70 4.27 8.97
CA LEU A 74 -12.32 3.41 7.96
C LEU A 74 -12.74 2.02 8.49
N LYS A 75 -12.58 1.76 9.80
CA LYS A 75 -12.92 0.48 10.47
C LYS A 75 -12.29 -0.76 9.80
N LEU A 76 -11.07 -0.62 9.30
CA LEU A 76 -10.38 -1.70 8.60
C LEU A 76 -9.92 -2.80 9.57
N THR A 77 -10.26 -4.05 9.25
CA THR A 77 -9.80 -5.23 10.01
C THR A 77 -8.69 -5.94 9.20
N GLY A 78 -7.48 -6.05 9.76
CA GLY A 78 -6.39 -6.83 9.13
C GLY A 78 -5.59 -6.12 8.03
N PHE A 79 -5.02 -4.96 8.33
CA PHE A 79 -4.16 -4.19 7.41
C PHE A 79 -2.69 -4.15 7.83
N LYS A 80 -1.81 -3.89 6.86
CA LYS A 80 -0.37 -3.68 7.02
C LYS A 80 0.03 -2.33 6.43
N TYR A 81 1.23 -1.86 6.77
CA TYR A 81 1.79 -0.64 6.21
C TYR A 81 2.99 -0.99 5.34
N LEU A 82 2.97 -0.54 4.09
CA LEU A 82 4.12 -0.63 3.21
C LEU A 82 4.82 0.71 3.17
N LYS A 83 6.15 0.65 3.12
CA LYS A 83 7.01 1.82 2.95
C LYS A 83 7.25 2.01 1.46
N LEU A 84 7.04 3.24 1.00
CA LEU A 84 7.48 3.78 -0.28
C LEU A 84 8.82 4.49 -0.07
#